data_AF-A0A8J6E351-F1
#
_entry.id   AF-A0A8J6E351-F1
#
_cell.length_a   1.000
_cell.length_b   1.000
_cell.length_c   1.000
_cell.angle_alpha   90.00
_cell.angle_beta   90.00
_cell.angle_gamma   90.00
#
_symmetry.space_group_name_H-M   'P 1'
#
loop_
_entity.id
_entity.type
_entity.pdbx_description
1 polymer ?
#
loop_
_entity_poly.entity_id
_entity_poly.type
_entity_poly.pdbx_seq_one_letter_code
_entity_poly.pdbx_strand_id
1 'polypeptide(L)'
;MRNERTAPFSVALESENIDLREISRLANFGVPDGLRLRPIYWKLMLGYLPTDRKLWESTLKDMRDLYDTYVHQFFIKVRKSTEDVCVDPLSDEPINDKGPSDSAWAEYQKNAKLLIEIDKDVRRTHPMVQFFRCDPEYLAKFGVTQKDIGSYQSNVGDKSPAIKFSSLTNNSEKGTIFNPPERNRARLNGLLTDFDRLANGTFGGILDKPQVSQHHAALVRMLMLFARLNTAIQYVQGLNELVSMIYYVFYTECEPEERQYAEADAFWCFVNLMSAVGDIYTVGLDGDVIGIRGHMSRLMKGIEARYPACHKHLSSLGIPADFFAIRWFTLLLAGEFELPDAVRVWDTVLGGRVNGPDGVMDRLQAVCVTMIGFVEDDLLQCGYSETITMLQKYPVVDVNHLLGFAVPKEVTAANNVVSNSEGPASPGGVEGAYRGF
;
A
#
# COMPACT_ATOMS: atom_id res chain seq x y z
N MET A 1 24.74 -18.69 10.74
CA MET A 1 23.36 -18.36 10.29
C MET A 1 23.07 -16.87 10.05
N ARG A 2 23.10 -15.91 11.01
CA ARG A 2 22.83 -14.46 10.71
C ARG A 2 23.82 -13.80 9.72
N ASN A 3 25.06 -14.29 9.61
CA ASN A 3 26.07 -13.73 8.70
C ASN A 3 26.06 -14.31 7.28
N GLU A 4 25.52 -15.53 7.07
CA GLU A 4 25.65 -16.23 5.78
C GLU A 4 24.71 -15.68 4.70
N ARG A 5 23.55 -15.15 5.07
CA ARG A 5 22.55 -14.61 4.11
C ARG A 5 22.70 -13.11 3.85
N THR A 6 23.23 -12.41 4.85
CA THR A 6 23.26 -10.95 4.86
C THR A 6 24.38 -10.42 3.99
N ALA A 7 25.56 -11.06 4.05
CA ALA A 7 26.70 -10.65 3.25
C ALA A 7 26.47 -10.76 1.73
N PRO A 8 25.90 -11.85 1.18
CA PRO A 8 25.59 -11.92 -0.26
C PRO A 8 24.62 -10.82 -0.74
N PHE A 9 23.60 -10.49 0.07
CA PHE A 9 22.62 -9.47 -0.29
C PHE A 9 23.24 -8.06 -0.30
N SER A 10 24.03 -7.73 0.72
CA SER A 10 24.76 -6.46 0.78
C SER A 10 25.74 -6.32 -0.38
N VAL A 11 26.54 -7.37 -0.66
CA VAL A 11 27.51 -7.36 -1.78
C VAL A 11 26.80 -7.17 -3.11
N ALA A 12 25.65 -7.83 -3.33
CA ALA A 12 24.88 -7.66 -4.55
C ALA A 12 24.34 -6.23 -4.73
N LEU A 13 23.93 -5.58 -3.63
CA LEU A 13 23.50 -4.18 -3.67
C LEU A 13 24.67 -3.20 -3.83
N GLU A 14 25.87 -3.52 -3.35
CA GLU A 14 27.07 -2.67 -3.44
C GLU A 14 27.71 -2.67 -4.84
N SER A 15 27.33 -3.60 -5.72
CA SER A 15 27.80 -3.67 -7.10
C SER A 15 27.54 -2.38 -7.88
N GLU A 16 28.52 -1.90 -8.64
CA GLU A 16 28.38 -0.69 -9.49
C GLU A 16 27.20 -0.80 -10.46
N ASN A 17 26.98 -1.99 -11.02
CA ASN A 17 25.80 -2.33 -11.80
C ASN A 17 25.07 -3.51 -11.14
N ILE A 18 23.85 -3.27 -10.68
CA ILE A 18 23.10 -4.21 -9.87
C ILE A 18 22.29 -5.17 -10.76
N ASP A 19 22.50 -6.47 -10.57
CA ASP A 19 21.67 -7.49 -11.20
C ASP A 19 20.35 -7.66 -10.45
N LEU A 20 19.28 -7.12 -11.05
CA LEU A 20 17.92 -7.21 -10.52
C LEU A 20 17.41 -8.65 -10.37
N ARG A 21 17.91 -9.62 -11.16
CA ARG A 21 17.52 -11.03 -11.01
C ARG A 21 18.13 -11.63 -9.75
N GLU A 22 19.41 -11.34 -9.51
CA GLU A 22 20.12 -11.89 -8.36
C GLU A 22 19.59 -11.31 -7.04
N ILE A 23 19.38 -9.99 -6.94
CA ILE A 23 18.82 -9.41 -5.71
C ILE A 23 17.39 -9.91 -5.44
N SER A 24 16.57 -10.09 -6.48
CA SER A 24 15.22 -10.67 -6.37
C SER A 24 15.29 -12.13 -5.90
N ARG A 25 16.24 -12.90 -6.44
CA ARG A 25 16.50 -14.28 -6.03
C ARG A 25 16.83 -14.37 -4.53
N LEU A 26 17.72 -13.51 -4.05
CA LEU A 26 18.12 -13.46 -2.64
C LEU A 26 16.98 -12.97 -1.73
N ALA A 27 16.18 -12.00 -2.20
CA ALA A 27 15.03 -11.44 -1.48
C ALA A 27 13.84 -12.40 -1.36
N ASN A 28 13.76 -13.49 -2.14
CA ASN A 28 12.71 -14.51 -2.00
C ASN A 28 12.61 -15.06 -0.56
N PHE A 29 13.75 -15.12 0.14
CA PHE A 29 13.82 -15.57 1.53
C PHE A 29 13.68 -14.42 2.55
N GLY A 30 13.35 -13.22 2.09
CA GLY A 30 13.23 -11.98 2.86
C GLY A 30 14.47 -11.12 2.78
N VAL A 31 14.26 -9.80 2.73
CA VAL A 31 15.35 -8.83 2.86
C VAL A 31 15.86 -8.83 4.31
N PRO A 32 17.17 -8.81 4.56
CA PRO A 32 17.69 -8.80 5.92
C PRO A 32 17.27 -7.54 6.71
N ASP A 33 16.67 -7.76 7.88
CA ASP A 33 16.30 -6.68 8.79
C ASP A 33 17.52 -6.06 9.50
N GLY A 34 17.38 -4.80 9.92
CA GLY A 34 18.38 -4.08 10.73
C GLY A 34 19.56 -3.49 9.96
N LEU A 35 19.69 -3.80 8.66
CA LEU A 35 20.70 -3.21 7.78
C LEU A 35 20.17 -2.11 6.85
N ARG A 36 18.89 -1.74 6.97
CA ARG A 36 18.29 -0.64 6.18
C ARG A 36 18.39 -0.85 4.66
N LEU A 37 18.42 -2.11 4.23
CA LEU A 37 18.57 -2.49 2.81
C LEU A 37 17.23 -2.53 2.08
N ARG A 38 16.11 -2.63 2.80
CA ARG A 38 14.77 -2.77 2.22
C ARG A 38 14.34 -1.55 1.41
N PRO A 39 14.54 -0.29 1.87
CA PRO A 39 14.24 0.87 1.04
C PRO A 39 15.00 0.83 -0.29
N ILE A 40 16.28 0.47 -0.29
CA ILE A 40 17.09 0.38 -1.51
C ILE A 40 16.54 -0.70 -2.45
N TYR A 41 16.28 -1.89 -1.91
CA TYR A 41 15.72 -3.00 -2.68
C TYR A 41 14.35 -2.66 -3.30
N TRP A 42 13.43 -2.07 -2.53
CA TRP A 42 12.10 -1.68 -3.04
C TRP A 42 12.21 -0.61 -4.11
N LYS A 43 13.06 0.41 -3.92
CA LYS A 43 13.30 1.45 -4.93
C LYS A 43 13.83 0.86 -6.25
N LEU A 44 14.70 -0.15 -6.20
CA LEU A 44 15.19 -0.85 -7.38
C LEU A 44 14.08 -1.68 -8.05
N MET A 45 13.31 -2.43 -7.27
CA MET A 45 12.27 -3.32 -7.77
C MET A 45 11.06 -2.59 -8.36
N LEU A 46 10.77 -1.41 -7.83
CA LEU A 46 9.77 -0.48 -8.34
C LEU A 46 10.33 0.42 -9.45
N GLY A 47 11.56 0.21 -9.91
CA GLY A 47 12.15 0.97 -11.02
C GLY A 47 12.36 2.46 -10.74
N TYR A 48 12.40 2.86 -9.47
CA TYR A 48 12.71 4.23 -9.06
C TYR A 48 14.20 4.52 -9.13
N LEU A 49 15.03 3.57 -8.66
CA LEU A 49 16.49 3.63 -8.84
C LEU A 49 16.91 2.85 -10.08
N PRO A 50 17.80 3.39 -10.93
CA PRO A 50 18.41 2.64 -12.02
C PRO A 50 19.37 1.57 -11.48
N THR A 51 19.73 0.58 -12.31
CA THR A 51 20.70 -0.47 -11.91
C THR A 51 22.13 0.06 -11.79
N ASP A 52 22.46 1.14 -12.48
CA ASP A 52 23.73 1.84 -12.38
C ASP A 52 23.74 2.77 -11.17
N ARG A 53 24.57 2.45 -10.17
CA ARG A 53 24.70 3.21 -8.93
C ARG A 53 25.20 4.63 -9.12
N LYS A 54 25.98 4.89 -10.17
CA LYS A 54 26.52 6.24 -10.44
C LYS A 54 25.42 7.27 -10.72
N LEU A 55 24.26 6.81 -11.18
CA LEU A 55 23.13 7.67 -11.50
C LEU A 55 22.22 7.95 -10.30
N TRP A 56 22.39 7.24 -9.18
CA TRP A 56 21.44 7.30 -8.06
C TRP A 56 21.29 8.68 -7.47
N GLU A 57 22.41 9.36 -7.20
CA GLU A 57 22.39 10.68 -6.58
C GLU A 57 21.65 11.70 -7.46
N SER A 58 21.95 11.73 -8.76
CA SER A 58 21.24 12.58 -9.72
C SER A 58 19.76 12.22 -9.84
N THR A 59 19.42 10.93 -9.95
CA THR A 59 18.02 10.49 -10.10
C THR A 59 17.20 10.83 -8.86
N LEU A 60 17.72 10.57 -7.66
CA LEU A 60 17.03 10.91 -6.42
C LEU A 60 16.81 12.41 -6.33
N LYS A 61 17.84 13.21 -6.60
CA LYS A 61 17.73 14.67 -6.56
C LYS A 61 16.65 15.18 -7.52
N ASP A 62 16.72 14.78 -8.79
CA ASP A 62 15.77 15.25 -9.81
C ASP A 62 14.33 14.86 -9.49
N MET A 63 14.11 13.63 -9.02
CA MET A 63 12.77 13.16 -8.66
C MET A 63 12.23 13.84 -7.39
N ARG A 64 13.08 14.10 -6.39
CA ARG A 64 12.69 14.82 -5.17
C ARG A 64 12.37 16.29 -5.47
N ASP A 65 13.20 16.96 -6.27
CA ASP A 65 12.96 18.35 -6.72
C ASP A 65 11.65 18.46 -7.53
N LEU A 66 11.36 17.46 -8.38
CA LEU A 66 10.11 17.39 -9.13
C LEU A 66 8.90 17.20 -8.22
N TYR A 67 9.01 16.32 -7.23
CA TYR A 67 7.97 16.13 -6.22
C TYR A 67 7.69 17.43 -5.44
N ASP A 68 8.74 18.10 -4.97
CA ASP A 68 8.63 19.38 -4.27
C ASP A 68 7.98 20.44 -5.15
N THR A 69 8.34 20.49 -6.44
CA THR A 69 7.70 21.37 -7.42
C THR A 69 6.20 21.11 -7.50
N TYR A 70 5.77 19.84 -7.56
CA TYR A 70 4.36 19.50 -7.55
C TYR A 70 3.69 19.87 -6.22
N VAL A 71 4.30 19.56 -5.08
CA VAL A 71 3.71 19.94 -3.79
C VAL A 71 3.54 21.46 -3.69
N HIS A 72 4.55 22.21 -4.13
CA HIS A 72 4.51 23.66 -4.18
C HIS A 72 3.40 24.17 -5.10
N GLN A 73 3.25 23.62 -6.29
CA GLN A 73 2.24 24.07 -7.25
C GLN A 73 0.82 23.71 -6.83
N PHE A 74 0.60 22.50 -6.32
CA PHE A 74 -0.73 21.98 -6.03
C PHE A 74 -1.26 22.36 -4.64
N PHE A 75 -0.37 22.56 -3.65
CA PHE A 75 -0.79 22.84 -2.27
C PHE A 75 -0.33 24.23 -1.77
N ILE A 76 0.87 24.69 -2.12
CA ILE A 76 1.44 25.95 -1.55
C ILE A 76 1.07 27.19 -2.36
N LYS A 77 1.13 27.13 -3.70
CA LYS A 77 0.74 28.26 -4.56
C LYS A 77 -0.75 28.57 -4.42
N VAL A 78 -1.57 27.54 -4.26
CA VAL A 78 -2.99 27.67 -3.91
C VAL A 78 -3.17 28.42 -2.59
N ARG A 79 -2.36 28.10 -1.56
CA ARG A 79 -2.37 28.80 -0.26
C ARG A 79 -2.05 30.30 -0.35
N LYS A 80 -1.10 30.69 -1.20
CA LYS A 80 -0.75 32.11 -1.40
C LYS A 80 -1.80 32.87 -2.22
N SER A 81 -2.44 32.23 -3.20
CA SER A 81 -3.56 32.86 -3.91
C SER A 81 -4.80 33.08 -3.03
N THR A 82 -5.02 32.22 -2.03
CA THR A 82 -6.12 32.37 -1.06
C THR A 82 -5.86 33.46 -0.01
N GLU A 83 -4.61 33.91 0.18
CA GLU A 83 -4.30 35.07 1.04
C GLU A 83 -4.54 36.41 0.33
N ASP A 84 -4.52 36.46 -1.02
CA ASP A 84 -4.73 37.70 -1.77
C ASP A 84 -6.12 37.85 -2.41
N VAL A 85 -6.87 36.79 -2.75
CA VAL A 85 -8.32 36.87 -3.02
C VAL A 85 -8.95 35.49 -2.78
N CYS A 86 -9.41 35.23 -1.56
CA CYS A 86 -10.52 34.31 -1.38
C CYS A 86 -11.80 35.10 -1.70
N VAL A 87 -12.31 35.00 -2.93
CA VAL A 87 -13.73 35.30 -3.13
C VAL A 87 -14.45 34.21 -2.35
N ASP A 88 -14.92 34.56 -1.15
CA ASP A 88 -15.83 33.70 -0.41
C ASP A 88 -17.04 33.44 -1.32
N PRO A 89 -17.29 32.17 -1.71
CA PRO A 89 -18.45 31.76 -2.50
C PRO A 89 -19.81 32.25 -2.01
N LEU A 90 -19.88 32.62 -0.75
CA LEU A 90 -21.07 33.09 -0.05
C LEU A 90 -20.90 34.54 0.43
N SER A 91 -19.84 35.24 0.03
CA SER A 91 -19.77 36.69 0.27
C SER A 91 -20.83 37.40 -0.54
N ASP A 92 -21.64 38.20 0.15
CA ASP A 92 -22.57 39.16 -0.45
C ASP A 92 -21.82 40.36 -1.11
N GLU A 93 -20.52 40.22 -1.38
CA GLU A 93 -19.76 41.26 -2.07
C GLU A 93 -20.14 41.31 -3.55
N PRO A 94 -20.30 42.51 -4.13
CA PRO A 94 -20.77 42.65 -5.50
C PRO A 94 -19.80 41.96 -6.46
N ILE A 95 -20.32 40.92 -7.11
CA ILE A 95 -19.65 40.10 -8.11
C ILE A 95 -18.99 41.03 -9.14
N ASN A 96 -17.66 41.09 -9.14
CA ASN A 96 -16.94 41.63 -10.28
C ASN A 96 -17.19 40.69 -11.47
N ASP A 97 -17.37 41.22 -12.69
CA ASP A 97 -17.87 40.57 -13.92
C ASP A 97 -17.07 39.34 -14.44
N LYS A 98 -16.17 38.77 -13.62
CA LYS A 98 -15.39 37.58 -13.89
C LYS A 98 -15.38 36.63 -12.68
N GLY A 99 -16.56 36.20 -12.23
CA GLY A 99 -16.68 35.09 -11.28
C GLY A 99 -15.97 33.82 -11.81
N PRO A 100 -15.62 32.85 -10.94
CA PRO A 100 -15.06 31.59 -11.40
C PRO A 100 -16.04 30.94 -12.38
N SER A 101 -15.55 30.50 -13.54
CA SER A 101 -16.40 29.80 -14.50
C SER A 101 -17.05 28.57 -13.85
N ASP A 102 -18.22 28.16 -14.33
CA ASP A 102 -18.91 26.94 -13.85
C ASP A 102 -17.98 25.71 -13.84
N SER A 103 -17.01 25.66 -14.74
CA SER A 103 -15.97 24.63 -14.80
C SER A 103 -14.97 24.66 -13.63
N ALA A 104 -14.52 25.84 -13.20
CA ALA A 104 -13.58 25.99 -12.07
C ALA A 104 -14.27 25.62 -10.75
N TRP A 105 -15.55 25.98 -10.62
CA TRP A 105 -16.39 25.58 -9.50
C TRP A 105 -16.62 24.07 -9.42
N ALA A 106 -16.92 23.43 -10.56
CA ALA A 106 -17.09 21.99 -10.64
C ALA A 106 -15.80 21.24 -10.28
N GLU A 107 -14.64 21.72 -10.73
CA GLU A 107 -13.34 21.14 -10.41
C GLU A 107 -13.01 21.28 -8.92
N TYR A 108 -13.29 22.45 -8.34
CA TYR A 108 -13.12 22.70 -6.91
C TYR A 108 -13.94 21.72 -6.06
N GLN A 109 -15.24 21.60 -6.36
CA GLN A 109 -16.13 20.68 -5.64
C GLN A 109 -15.70 19.21 -5.80
N LYS A 110 -15.19 18.83 -6.98
CA LYS A 110 -14.64 17.49 -7.22
C LYS A 110 -13.42 17.25 -6.32
N ASN A 111 -12.47 18.18 -6.28
CA ASN A 111 -11.24 18.06 -5.50
C ASN A 111 -11.52 18.02 -3.99
N ALA A 112 -12.48 18.81 -3.51
CA ALA A 112 -12.84 18.82 -2.10
C ALA A 112 -13.53 17.51 -1.65
N LYS A 113 -14.39 16.92 -2.49
CA LYS A 113 -14.98 15.60 -2.23
C LYS A 113 -13.91 14.51 -2.15
N LEU A 114 -12.98 14.52 -3.10
CA LEU A 114 -11.85 13.60 -3.16
C LEU A 114 -10.97 13.70 -1.91
N LEU A 115 -10.65 14.92 -1.46
CA LEU A 115 -9.86 15.13 -0.24
C LEU A 115 -10.54 14.55 1.00
N ILE A 116 -11.86 14.70 1.12
CA ILE A 116 -12.63 14.14 2.24
C ILE A 116 -12.61 12.60 2.23
N GLU A 117 -12.68 12.00 1.05
CA GLU A 117 -12.60 10.55 0.89
C GLU A 117 -11.22 10.03 1.32
N ILE A 118 -10.16 10.65 0.80
CA ILE A 118 -8.78 10.32 1.16
C ILE A 118 -8.54 10.54 2.67
N ASP A 119 -8.97 11.67 3.24
CA ASP A 119 -8.77 11.94 4.66
C ASP A 119 -9.44 10.89 5.55
N LYS A 120 -10.66 10.45 5.22
CA LYS A 120 -11.36 9.39 5.94
C LYS A 120 -10.58 8.08 5.92
N ASP A 121 -10.03 7.72 4.76
CA ASP A 121 -9.29 6.49 4.56
C ASP A 121 -7.91 6.52 5.24
N VAL A 122 -7.20 7.65 5.18
CA VAL A 122 -5.91 7.81 5.86
C VAL A 122 -6.09 7.71 7.39
N ARG A 123 -7.15 8.30 7.97
CA ARG A 123 -7.41 8.19 9.43
C ARG A 123 -7.60 6.76 9.93
N ARG A 124 -8.11 5.88 9.07
CA ARG A 124 -8.39 4.47 9.38
C ARG A 124 -7.30 3.52 8.88
N THR A 125 -6.19 4.04 8.32
CA THR A 125 -5.06 3.26 7.84
C THR A 125 -4.23 2.71 9.01
N HIS A 126 -3.97 1.40 9.00
CA HIS A 126 -3.18 0.68 10.01
C HIS A 126 -3.42 1.17 11.45
N PRO A 127 -4.66 1.09 11.96
CA PRO A 127 -5.02 1.73 13.22
C PRO A 127 -4.17 1.20 14.38
N MET A 128 -3.78 -0.08 14.40
CA MET A 128 -2.97 -0.61 15.51
C MET A 128 -1.50 -0.16 15.50
N VAL A 129 -1.03 0.49 14.44
CA VAL A 129 0.37 0.86 14.28
C VAL A 129 0.61 2.29 14.78
N GLN A 130 1.41 2.43 15.84
CA GLN A 130 1.65 3.72 16.49
C GLN A 130 2.23 4.77 15.54
N PHE A 131 3.06 4.35 14.57
CA PHE A 131 3.64 5.21 13.55
C PHE A 131 2.60 6.10 12.85
N PHE A 132 1.45 5.55 12.45
CA PHE A 132 0.41 6.32 11.75
C PHE A 132 -0.46 7.16 12.70
N ARG A 133 -0.48 6.82 14.00
CA ARG A 133 -1.29 7.50 15.03
C ARG A 133 -0.58 8.64 15.75
N CYS A 134 0.73 8.60 15.90
CA CYS A 134 1.48 9.51 16.76
C CYS A 134 2.80 9.90 16.11
N ASP A 135 3.03 11.20 16.01
CA ASP A 135 4.36 11.76 15.79
C ASP A 135 4.83 12.38 17.12
N PRO A 136 5.71 11.71 17.87
CA PRO A 136 6.20 12.20 19.16
C PRO A 136 6.94 13.54 19.06
N GLU A 137 7.63 13.80 17.94
CA GLU A 137 8.35 15.06 17.72
C GLU A 137 7.39 16.22 17.42
N TYR A 138 6.30 15.95 16.70
CA TYR A 138 5.21 16.90 16.52
C TYR A 138 4.43 17.16 17.81
N LEU A 139 4.09 16.12 18.57
CA LEU A 139 3.39 16.24 19.85
C LEU A 139 4.22 16.98 20.91
N ALA A 140 5.55 16.83 20.88
CA ALA A 140 6.47 17.58 21.73
C ALA A 140 6.44 19.09 21.44
N LYS A 141 6.18 19.52 20.18
CA LYS A 141 5.97 20.95 19.85
C LYS A 141 4.74 21.56 20.54
N PHE A 142 3.81 20.72 21.00
CA PHE A 142 2.61 21.13 21.74
C PHE A 142 2.65 20.75 23.23
N GLY A 143 3.80 20.32 23.75
CA GLY A 143 3.99 20.01 25.17
C GLY A 143 3.30 18.74 25.66
N VAL A 144 2.88 17.85 24.75
CA VAL A 144 2.24 16.56 25.10
C VAL A 144 3.32 15.54 25.46
N THR A 145 3.23 14.95 26.66
CA THR A 145 4.26 14.03 27.19
C THR A 145 3.89 12.55 27.03
N GLN A 146 4.87 11.66 27.16
CA GLN A 146 4.67 10.20 27.09
C GLN A 146 3.65 9.66 28.13
N LYS A 147 3.46 10.36 29.25
CA LYS A 147 2.44 10.05 30.26
C LYS A 147 1.03 10.40 29.77
N ASP A 148 0.87 11.42 28.95
CA ASP A 148 -0.42 11.87 28.41
C ASP A 148 -0.93 10.92 27.31
N ILE A 149 -0.01 10.34 26.53
CA ILE A 149 -0.29 9.35 25.48
C ILE A 149 -0.96 8.08 26.06
N GLY A 150 -0.53 7.63 27.25
CA GLY A 150 -1.12 6.47 27.92
C GLY A 150 -2.59 6.67 28.34
N SER A 151 -3.03 7.91 28.56
CA SER A 151 -4.43 8.23 28.92
C SER A 151 -5.37 8.30 27.70
N TYR A 152 -4.81 8.63 26.53
CA TYR A 152 -5.55 8.64 25.26
C TYR A 152 -5.86 7.21 24.79
N GLN A 153 -4.94 6.27 25.01
CA GLN A 153 -5.09 4.85 24.65
C GLN A 153 -6.27 4.16 25.35
N SER A 154 -6.62 4.56 26.59
CA SER A 154 -7.76 4.00 27.34
C SER A 154 -9.14 4.52 26.88
N ASN A 155 -9.21 5.63 26.15
CA ASN A 155 -10.47 6.27 25.75
C ASN A 155 -10.83 6.07 24.26
N VAL A 156 -10.00 5.36 23.49
CA VAL A 156 -10.30 4.98 22.08
C VAL A 156 -11.15 3.70 22.01
N GLY A 157 -11.64 3.21 23.16
CA GLY A 157 -12.75 2.27 23.23
C GLY A 157 -14.07 2.99 22.92
N ASP A 158 -14.56 2.81 21.71
CA ASP A 158 -16.00 2.88 21.39
C ASP A 158 -16.72 4.25 21.43
N LYS A 159 -15.99 5.37 21.53
CA LYS A 159 -16.56 6.73 21.42
C LYS A 159 -15.72 7.70 20.56
N SER A 160 -15.37 7.31 19.34
CA SER A 160 -15.26 8.33 18.28
C SER A 160 -16.67 8.85 18.00
N PRO A 161 -16.89 10.16 17.75
CA PRO A 161 -18.22 10.65 17.40
C PRO A 161 -18.61 10.06 16.05
N ALA A 162 -19.29 8.91 16.08
CA ALA A 162 -19.89 8.29 14.93
C ALA A 162 -20.98 9.24 14.44
N ILE A 163 -20.72 9.93 13.34
CA ILE A 163 -21.78 10.59 12.57
C ILE A 163 -22.67 9.47 12.03
N LYS A 164 -23.77 9.17 12.74
CA LYS A 164 -24.76 8.17 12.31
C LYS A 164 -25.41 8.63 11.01
N PHE A 165 -25.10 7.95 9.91
CA PHE A 165 -25.55 8.27 8.55
C PHE A 165 -26.51 7.20 8.00
N SER A 166 -27.29 6.56 8.87
CA SER A 166 -28.14 5.41 8.54
C SER A 166 -29.48 5.79 7.87
N SER A 167 -29.51 6.77 6.97
CA SER A 167 -30.80 7.21 6.37
C SER A 167 -30.75 7.65 4.91
N LEU A 168 -29.67 7.38 4.17
CA LEU A 168 -29.55 7.85 2.77
C LEU A 168 -29.76 6.79 1.69
N THR A 169 -30.09 5.56 2.08
CA THR A 169 -30.61 4.56 1.13
C THR A 169 -32.12 4.57 1.22
N ASN A 170 -32.78 5.45 0.47
CA ASN A 170 -34.10 5.23 -0.12
C ASN A 170 -34.49 6.45 -0.93
N ASN A 171 -34.29 6.34 -2.24
CA ASN A 171 -35.26 6.66 -3.30
C ASN A 171 -34.48 6.89 -4.60
N SER A 172 -34.18 5.78 -5.28
CA SER A 172 -34.25 5.78 -6.73
C SER A 172 -35.67 6.14 -7.13
N GLU A 173 -35.85 7.17 -7.95
CA GLU A 173 -36.64 7.12 -9.19
C GLU A 173 -37.04 8.53 -9.66
N LYS A 174 -36.93 8.68 -10.98
CA LYS A 174 -37.50 9.72 -11.87
C LYS A 174 -36.77 11.05 -11.93
N GLY A 175 -36.19 11.27 -13.11
CA GLY A 175 -35.63 12.53 -13.54
C GLY A 175 -36.69 13.62 -13.60
N THR A 176 -36.49 14.62 -12.75
CA THR A 176 -36.87 16.02 -12.96
C THR A 176 -35.97 16.86 -12.06
N ILE A 177 -35.57 18.03 -12.56
CA ILE A 177 -34.73 18.99 -11.84
C ILE A 177 -35.47 19.40 -10.56
N PHE A 178 -35.09 18.84 -9.42
CA PHE A 178 -35.70 19.10 -8.12
C PHE A 178 -34.86 20.14 -7.37
N ASN A 179 -35.39 21.36 -7.26
CA ASN A 179 -34.86 22.38 -6.36
C ASN A 179 -35.19 21.94 -4.91
N PRO A 180 -34.21 21.66 -4.04
CA PRO A 180 -34.51 21.09 -2.73
C PRO A 180 -35.14 22.14 -1.78
N PRO A 181 -36.13 21.75 -0.95
CA PRO A 181 -36.88 22.66 -0.08
C PRO A 181 -35.99 23.29 1.00
N GLU A 182 -36.30 24.55 1.37
CA GLU A 182 -35.51 25.48 2.22
C GLU A 182 -35.00 24.87 3.54
N ARG A 183 -35.67 23.87 4.10
CA ARG A 183 -35.24 23.19 5.33
C ARG A 183 -33.98 22.34 5.15
N ASN A 184 -33.68 21.90 3.93
CA ASN A 184 -32.43 21.24 3.57
C ASN A 184 -31.31 22.25 3.27
N ARG A 185 -31.62 23.50 2.88
CA ARG A 185 -30.60 24.57 2.70
C ARG A 185 -29.96 24.95 4.03
N ALA A 186 -30.69 25.02 5.14
CA ALA A 186 -30.08 25.31 6.44
C ALA A 186 -29.13 24.20 6.93
N ARG A 187 -29.43 22.93 6.65
CA ARG A 187 -28.55 21.79 6.98
C ARG A 187 -27.39 21.62 6.01
N LEU A 188 -27.59 21.90 4.72
CA LEU A 188 -26.51 22.02 3.75
C LEU A 188 -25.63 23.23 4.04
N ASN A 189 -26.18 24.36 4.49
CA ASN A 189 -25.41 25.54 4.89
C ASN A 189 -24.63 25.28 6.18
N GLY A 190 -25.12 24.44 7.10
CA GLY A 190 -24.34 23.96 8.24
C GLY A 190 -23.16 23.06 7.83
N LEU A 191 -23.40 22.13 6.90
CA LEU A 191 -22.35 21.29 6.30
C LEU A 191 -21.39 22.10 5.44
N LEU A 192 -21.87 23.09 4.69
CA LEU A 192 -21.08 24.01 3.87
C LEU A 192 -20.32 25.00 4.74
N THR A 193 -20.82 25.45 5.89
CA THR A 193 -20.05 26.34 6.78
C THR A 193 -18.92 25.60 7.50
N ASP A 194 -19.12 24.32 7.85
CA ASP A 194 -18.02 23.43 8.27
C ASP A 194 -17.09 23.10 7.09
N PHE A 195 -17.63 23.01 5.87
CA PHE A 195 -16.88 22.85 4.62
C PHE A 195 -16.10 24.11 4.25
N ASP A 196 -16.60 25.32 4.53
CA ASP A 196 -16.07 26.67 4.26
C ASP A 196 -15.05 27.07 5.33
N ARG A 197 -15.21 26.58 6.56
CA ARG A 197 -14.10 26.55 7.52
C ARG A 197 -12.99 25.58 7.11
N LEU A 198 -13.34 24.49 6.41
CA LEU A 198 -12.38 23.63 5.72
C LEU A 198 -11.86 24.27 4.42
N ALA A 199 -12.65 25.09 3.73
CA ALA A 199 -12.45 25.51 2.34
C ALA A 199 -11.80 26.87 2.18
N ASN A 200 -12.01 27.81 3.10
CA ASN A 200 -11.27 29.07 3.20
C ASN A 200 -9.82 28.88 3.74
N GLY A 201 -9.38 27.62 3.90
CA GLY A 201 -8.04 27.21 4.38
C GLY A 201 -7.60 25.84 3.85
N THR A 202 -7.95 25.53 2.59
CA THR A 202 -8.27 24.22 1.96
C THR A 202 -7.30 23.03 2.10
N PHE A 203 -6.08 23.21 2.62
CA PHE A 203 -5.17 22.11 2.94
C PHE A 203 -4.49 22.27 4.30
N GLY A 204 -4.14 23.51 4.67
CA GLY A 204 -3.61 23.84 5.99
C GLY A 204 -4.61 23.54 7.10
N GLY A 205 -5.90 23.87 6.97
CA GLY A 205 -6.87 23.66 8.05
C GLY A 205 -7.12 22.19 8.44
N ILE A 206 -6.84 21.23 7.54
CA ILE A 206 -6.91 19.79 7.84
C ILE A 206 -5.56 19.27 8.33
N LEU A 207 -4.46 19.65 7.68
CA LEU A 207 -3.10 19.17 8.00
C LEU A 207 -2.47 19.86 9.22
N ASP A 208 -2.89 21.08 9.53
CA ASP A 208 -2.42 21.91 10.65
C ASP A 208 -3.24 21.65 11.92
N LYS A 209 -4.17 20.68 11.93
CA LYS A 209 -4.87 20.28 13.15
C LYS A 209 -3.85 19.65 14.12
N PRO A 210 -3.91 19.96 15.43
CA PRO A 210 -2.99 19.38 16.42
C PRO A 210 -3.10 17.85 16.55
N GLN A 211 -4.13 17.25 15.96
CA GLN A 211 -4.39 15.81 15.95
C GLN A 211 -3.85 15.10 14.69
N VAL A 212 -3.34 15.84 13.70
CA VAL A 212 -2.83 15.28 12.44
C VAL A 212 -1.33 15.13 12.53
N SER A 213 -0.84 13.89 12.47
CA SER A 213 0.59 13.58 12.45
C SER A 213 1.21 14.01 11.12
N GLN A 214 2.53 14.23 11.09
CA GLN A 214 3.26 14.47 9.84
C GLN A 214 3.03 13.34 8.81
N HIS A 215 2.85 12.11 9.30
CA HIS A 215 2.63 10.91 8.49
C HIS A 215 1.25 10.94 7.81
N HIS A 216 0.20 11.32 8.55
CA HIS A 216 -1.13 11.53 7.96
C HIS A 216 -1.07 12.58 6.86
N ALA A 217 -0.37 13.69 7.10
CA ALA A 217 -0.23 14.76 6.12
C ALA A 217 0.50 14.32 4.85
N ALA A 218 1.57 13.53 4.98
CA ALA A 218 2.29 12.95 3.86
C ALA A 218 1.41 12.03 3.01
N LEU A 219 0.67 11.11 3.65
CA LEU A 219 -0.23 10.19 2.94
C LEU A 219 -1.32 10.92 2.17
N VAL A 220 -1.96 11.93 2.78
CA VAL A 220 -2.99 12.74 2.10
C VAL A 220 -2.40 13.47 0.90
N ARG A 221 -1.21 14.09 1.02
CA ARG A 221 -0.57 14.80 -0.10
C ARG A 221 -0.23 13.86 -1.25
N MET A 222 0.39 12.70 -0.95
CA MET A 222 0.75 11.72 -1.97
C MET A 222 -0.48 11.20 -2.73
N LEU A 223 -1.55 10.82 -2.03
CA LEU A 223 -2.78 10.31 -2.64
C LEU A 223 -3.52 11.39 -3.45
N MET A 224 -3.60 12.62 -2.93
CA MET A 224 -4.18 13.75 -3.66
C MET A 224 -3.38 14.05 -4.93
N LEU A 225 -2.06 14.05 -4.85
CA LEU A 225 -1.20 14.32 -6.00
C LEU A 225 -1.34 13.21 -7.05
N PHE A 226 -1.33 11.94 -6.62
CA PHE A 226 -1.54 10.80 -7.51
C PHE A 226 -2.88 10.90 -8.23
N ALA A 227 -3.96 11.14 -7.51
CA ALA A 227 -5.31 11.21 -8.08
C ALA A 227 -5.49 12.38 -9.07
N ARG A 228 -4.71 13.47 -8.91
CA ARG A 228 -4.69 14.60 -9.85
C ARG A 228 -3.85 14.32 -11.09
N LEU A 229 -2.71 13.65 -10.95
CA LEU A 229 -1.81 13.35 -12.06
C LEU A 229 -2.27 12.14 -12.88
N ASN A 230 -2.93 11.16 -12.26
CA ASN A 230 -3.40 9.95 -12.91
C ASN A 230 -4.94 9.99 -13.09
N THR A 231 -5.38 10.52 -14.23
CA THR A 231 -6.81 10.68 -14.53
C THR A 231 -7.52 9.38 -14.89
N ALA A 232 -6.76 8.33 -15.23
CA ALA A 232 -7.28 7.02 -15.60
C ALA A 232 -7.72 6.22 -14.37
N ILE A 233 -6.85 6.10 -13.36
CA ILE A 233 -7.14 5.36 -12.12
C ILE A 233 -7.82 6.26 -11.09
N GLN A 234 -7.35 7.51 -10.95
CA GLN A 234 -7.73 8.42 -9.86
C GLN A 234 -7.52 7.76 -8.48
N TYR A 235 -8.22 8.24 -7.44
CA TYR A 235 -8.20 7.58 -6.14
C TYR A 235 -9.24 6.47 -6.09
N VAL A 236 -8.83 5.31 -5.58
CA VAL A 236 -9.71 4.19 -5.25
C VAL A 236 -9.50 3.84 -3.78
N GLN A 237 -10.60 3.61 -3.06
CA GLN A 237 -10.55 3.17 -1.67
C GLN A 237 -9.66 1.93 -1.54
N GLY A 238 -8.64 1.99 -0.66
CA GLY A 238 -7.64 0.94 -0.48
C GLY A 238 -6.23 1.35 -0.93
N LEU A 239 -6.10 2.33 -1.85
CA LEU A 239 -4.78 2.85 -2.27
C LEU A 239 -3.99 3.46 -1.11
N ASN A 240 -4.69 3.96 -0.09
CA ASN A 240 -4.11 4.44 1.15
C ASN A 240 -3.26 3.35 1.86
N GLU A 241 -3.69 2.09 1.82
CA GLU A 241 -2.96 0.98 2.44
C GLU A 241 -1.66 0.71 1.67
N LEU A 242 -1.70 0.72 0.33
CA LEU A 242 -0.52 0.51 -0.52
C LEU A 242 0.57 1.57 -0.33
N VAL A 243 0.20 2.85 -0.43
CA VAL A 243 1.18 3.93 -0.27
C VAL A 243 1.72 3.99 1.17
N SER A 244 0.90 3.64 2.16
CA SER A 244 1.33 3.63 3.56
C SER A 244 2.37 2.56 3.86
N MET A 245 2.29 1.38 3.23
CA MET A 245 3.30 0.33 3.33
C MET A 245 4.68 0.82 2.84
N ILE A 246 4.72 1.43 1.65
CA ILE A 246 5.95 1.97 1.06
C ILE A 246 6.53 3.08 1.95
N TYR A 247 5.69 4.03 2.33
CA TYR A 247 6.10 5.16 3.18
C TYR A 247 6.61 4.69 4.54
N TYR A 248 5.96 3.71 5.16
CA TYR A 248 6.40 3.14 6.43
C TYR A 248 7.82 2.58 6.35
N VAL A 249 8.09 1.73 5.36
CA VAL A 249 9.42 1.14 5.15
C VAL A 249 10.45 2.24 4.88
N PHE A 250 10.13 3.20 4.01
CA PHE A 250 11.08 4.25 3.63
C PHE A 250 11.37 5.22 4.76
N TYR A 251 10.45 5.43 5.69
CA TYR A 251 10.67 6.30 6.84
C TYR A 251 11.38 5.57 7.99
N THR A 252 10.97 4.34 8.30
CA THR A 252 11.47 3.61 9.48
C THR A 252 12.83 2.97 9.25
N GLU A 253 13.14 2.60 8.01
CA GLU A 253 14.39 1.94 7.65
C GLU A 253 15.38 2.84 6.90
N CYS A 254 15.17 4.16 6.83
CA CYS A 254 16.19 5.08 6.32
C CYS A 254 17.08 5.66 7.42
N GLU A 255 18.16 6.31 7.00
CA GLU A 255 18.95 7.17 7.88
C GLU A 255 18.10 8.37 8.35
N PRO A 256 18.26 8.84 9.60
CA PRO A 256 17.48 9.96 10.13
C PRO A 256 17.51 11.22 9.24
N GLU A 257 18.64 11.52 8.61
CA GLU A 257 18.84 12.66 7.71
C GLU A 257 18.05 12.53 6.40
N GLU A 258 17.75 11.29 5.99
CA GLU A 258 17.03 10.97 4.77
C GLU A 258 15.51 10.91 4.95
N ARG A 259 15.01 10.90 6.19
CA ARG A 259 13.57 10.81 6.51
C ARG A 259 12.74 11.90 5.84
N GLN A 260 13.31 13.09 5.65
CA GLN A 260 12.66 14.20 4.94
C GLN A 260 12.31 13.85 3.48
N TYR A 261 13.05 12.92 2.87
CA TYR A 261 12.82 12.49 1.49
C TYR A 261 11.90 11.28 1.37
N ALA A 262 11.54 10.64 2.49
CA ALA A 262 10.74 9.41 2.49
C ALA A 262 9.39 9.58 1.79
N GLU A 263 8.76 10.75 1.91
CA GLU A 263 7.50 11.07 1.22
C GLU A 263 7.66 11.12 -0.30
N ALA A 264 8.65 11.89 -0.79
CA ALA A 264 8.91 12.00 -2.23
C ALA A 264 9.30 10.64 -2.84
N ASP A 265 10.18 9.90 -2.17
CA ASP A 265 10.64 8.58 -2.62
C ASP A 265 9.46 7.58 -2.65
N ALA A 266 8.62 7.60 -1.61
CA ALA A 266 7.45 6.72 -1.53
C ALA A 266 6.41 7.05 -2.59
N PHE A 267 6.20 8.34 -2.89
CA PHE A 267 5.29 8.79 -3.94
C PHE A 267 5.67 8.21 -5.30
N TRP A 268 6.94 8.34 -5.70
CA TRP A 268 7.39 7.84 -7.01
C TRP A 268 7.38 6.32 -7.09
N CYS A 269 7.78 5.64 -6.02
CA CYS A 269 7.66 4.18 -5.92
C CYS A 269 6.20 3.73 -6.01
N PHE A 270 5.27 4.46 -5.39
CA PHE A 270 3.83 4.21 -5.49
C PHE A 270 3.32 4.45 -6.91
N VAL A 271 3.70 5.54 -7.57
CA VAL A 271 3.34 5.80 -8.98
C VAL A 271 3.79 4.65 -9.87
N ASN A 272 5.04 4.20 -9.74
CA ASN A 272 5.57 3.10 -10.54
C ASN A 272 4.88 1.76 -10.24
N LEU A 273 4.56 1.49 -8.97
CA LEU A 273 3.75 0.34 -8.59
C LEU A 273 2.39 0.39 -9.30
N MET A 274 1.70 1.53 -9.23
CA MET A 274 0.40 1.72 -9.86
C MET A 274 0.46 1.65 -11.39
N SER A 275 1.59 1.97 -12.03
CA SER A 275 1.78 1.70 -13.46
C SER A 275 1.88 0.20 -13.76
N ALA A 276 2.40 -0.61 -12.82
CA ALA A 276 2.54 -2.06 -12.97
C ALA A 276 1.23 -2.81 -12.69
N VAL A 277 0.44 -2.32 -11.74
CA VAL A 277 -0.78 -3.00 -11.26
C VAL A 277 -2.07 -2.25 -11.61
N GLY A 278 -1.99 -1.13 -12.32
CA GLY A 278 -3.10 -0.19 -12.51
C GLY A 278 -4.33 -0.76 -13.22
N ASP A 279 -4.14 -1.79 -14.04
CA ASP A 279 -5.20 -2.40 -14.84
C ASP A 279 -6.33 -2.97 -13.98
N ILE A 280 -6.04 -3.48 -12.77
CA ILE A 280 -7.07 -4.03 -11.86
C ILE A 280 -7.97 -2.97 -11.22
N TYR A 281 -7.62 -1.69 -11.32
CA TYR A 281 -8.41 -0.56 -10.82
C TYR A 281 -9.22 0.11 -11.94
N THR A 282 -9.01 -0.29 -13.18
CA THR A 282 -9.66 0.31 -14.34
C THR A 282 -10.93 -0.47 -14.66
N VAL A 283 -12.08 0.11 -14.33
CA VAL A 283 -13.41 -0.54 -14.51
C VAL A 283 -13.63 -1.06 -15.94
N GLY A 284 -13.11 -0.36 -16.95
CA GLY A 284 -13.21 -0.78 -18.36
C GLY A 284 -12.44 -2.06 -18.70
N LEU A 285 -11.50 -2.46 -17.84
CA LEU A 285 -10.67 -3.66 -18.00
C LEU A 285 -11.13 -4.81 -17.12
N ASP A 286 -12.15 -4.65 -16.26
CA ASP A 286 -12.56 -5.66 -15.26
C ASP A 286 -12.78 -7.06 -15.84
N GLY A 287 -13.32 -7.14 -17.06
CA GLY A 287 -13.58 -8.41 -17.77
C GLY A 287 -12.42 -8.93 -18.61
N ASP A 288 -11.33 -8.17 -18.75
CA ASP A 288 -10.14 -8.54 -19.50
C ASP A 288 -9.21 -9.44 -18.66
N VAL A 289 -8.30 -10.15 -19.32
CA VAL A 289 -7.31 -11.05 -18.71
C VAL A 289 -6.38 -10.30 -17.76
N ILE A 290 -6.09 -9.02 -18.06
CA ILE A 290 -5.24 -8.12 -17.26
C ILE A 290 -6.02 -7.39 -16.15
N GLY A 291 -7.36 -7.44 -16.18
CA GLY A 291 -8.20 -6.83 -15.17
C GLY A 291 -8.48 -7.75 -13.99
N ILE A 292 -9.21 -7.23 -13.00
CA ILE A 292 -9.40 -7.92 -11.73
C ILE A 292 -10.02 -9.32 -11.89
N ARG A 293 -11.04 -9.52 -12.75
CA ARG A 293 -11.65 -10.84 -12.96
C ARG A 293 -10.75 -11.80 -13.73
N GLY A 294 -9.91 -11.28 -14.63
CA GLY A 294 -8.86 -12.04 -15.28
C GLY A 294 -7.90 -12.65 -14.26
N HIS A 295 -7.45 -11.84 -13.29
CA HIS A 295 -6.64 -12.31 -12.17
C HIS A 295 -7.39 -13.32 -11.28
N MET A 296 -8.69 -13.13 -10.99
CA MET A 296 -9.48 -14.12 -10.24
C MET A 296 -9.58 -15.47 -10.98
N SER A 297 -9.83 -15.44 -12.29
CA SER A 297 -9.88 -16.66 -13.11
C SER A 297 -8.54 -17.38 -13.11
N ARG A 298 -7.44 -16.63 -13.23
CA ARG A 298 -6.09 -17.18 -13.16
C ARG A 298 -5.76 -17.78 -11.80
N LEU A 299 -6.21 -17.16 -10.71
CA LEU A 299 -6.09 -17.73 -9.36
C LEU A 299 -6.78 -19.09 -9.28
N MET A 300 -8.04 -19.18 -9.72
CA MET A 300 -8.78 -20.46 -9.71
C MET A 300 -8.09 -21.55 -10.54
N LYS A 301 -7.56 -21.22 -11.72
CA LYS A 301 -6.74 -22.16 -12.52
C LYS A 301 -5.46 -22.58 -11.80
N GLY A 302 -4.80 -21.66 -11.11
CA GLY A 302 -3.62 -21.97 -10.30
C GLY A 302 -3.94 -22.92 -9.14
N ILE A 303 -5.07 -22.71 -8.47
CA ILE A 303 -5.57 -23.60 -7.42
C ILE A 303 -5.93 -24.96 -8.02
N GLU A 304 -6.61 -25.02 -9.17
CA GLU A 304 -6.94 -26.28 -9.85
C GLU A 304 -5.70 -27.11 -10.17
N ALA A 305 -4.66 -26.47 -10.69
CA ALA A 305 -3.42 -27.13 -11.08
C ALA A 305 -2.58 -27.62 -9.88
N ARG A 306 -2.58 -26.87 -8.77
CA ARG A 306 -1.69 -27.12 -7.62
C ARG A 306 -2.38 -27.85 -6.46
N TYR A 307 -3.65 -27.51 -6.20
CA TYR A 307 -4.49 -27.98 -5.09
C TYR A 307 -5.88 -28.38 -5.62
N PRO A 308 -5.98 -29.43 -6.45
CA PRO A 308 -7.22 -29.81 -7.13
C PRO A 308 -8.37 -30.16 -6.18
N ALA A 309 -8.06 -30.66 -4.97
CA ALA A 309 -9.05 -30.92 -3.93
C ALA A 309 -9.74 -29.62 -3.46
N CYS A 310 -8.95 -28.59 -3.14
CA CYS A 310 -9.45 -27.26 -2.78
C CYS A 310 -10.30 -26.66 -3.91
N HIS A 311 -9.82 -26.73 -5.15
CA HIS A 311 -10.58 -26.22 -6.31
C HIS A 311 -11.94 -26.91 -6.47
N LYS A 312 -11.97 -28.24 -6.36
CA LYS A 312 -13.21 -29.02 -6.44
C LYS A 312 -14.15 -28.69 -5.28
N HIS A 313 -13.62 -28.52 -4.08
CA HIS A 313 -14.41 -28.15 -2.90
C HIS A 313 -15.07 -26.78 -3.08
N LEU A 314 -14.29 -25.74 -3.41
CA LEU A 314 -14.80 -24.40 -3.72
C LEU A 314 -15.86 -24.41 -4.83
N SER A 315 -15.60 -25.15 -5.91
CA SER A 315 -16.55 -25.31 -7.02
C SER A 315 -17.84 -26.01 -6.59
N SER A 316 -17.76 -27.03 -5.74
CA SER A 316 -18.94 -27.76 -5.24
C SER A 316 -19.81 -26.91 -4.32
N LEU A 317 -19.21 -25.96 -3.61
CA LEU A 317 -19.90 -24.97 -2.79
C LEU A 317 -20.40 -23.77 -3.60
N GLY A 318 -20.01 -23.66 -4.88
CA GLY A 318 -20.37 -22.53 -5.73
C GLY A 318 -19.71 -21.21 -5.29
N ILE A 319 -18.52 -21.26 -4.70
CA ILE A 319 -17.78 -20.08 -4.21
C ILE A 319 -16.82 -19.60 -5.32
N PRO A 320 -17.11 -18.47 -6.00
CA PRO A 320 -16.15 -17.86 -6.91
C PRO A 320 -15.02 -17.14 -6.15
N ALA A 321 -13.87 -16.98 -6.81
CA ALA A 321 -12.72 -16.26 -6.24
C ALA A 321 -13.06 -14.82 -5.83
N ASP A 322 -13.97 -14.16 -6.54
CA ASP A 322 -14.43 -12.79 -6.26
C ASP A 322 -14.93 -12.62 -4.81
N PHE A 323 -15.44 -13.68 -4.17
CA PHE A 323 -16.00 -13.59 -2.82
C PHE A 323 -14.93 -13.46 -1.74
N PHE A 324 -13.68 -13.83 -2.01
CA PHE A 324 -12.60 -13.78 -1.01
C PHE A 324 -11.36 -13.04 -1.51
N ALA A 325 -11.04 -13.11 -2.80
CA ALA A 325 -9.75 -12.65 -3.31
C ALA A 325 -9.74 -11.23 -3.86
N ILE A 326 -10.88 -10.52 -4.02
CA ILE A 326 -10.88 -9.12 -4.50
C ILE A 326 -9.89 -8.28 -3.69
N ARG A 327 -10.00 -8.36 -2.35
CA ARG A 327 -9.12 -7.64 -1.43
C ARG A 327 -7.67 -8.09 -1.50
N TRP A 328 -7.42 -9.37 -1.75
CA TRP A 328 -6.06 -9.92 -1.89
C TRP A 328 -5.32 -9.26 -3.05
N PHE A 329 -6.02 -9.03 -4.17
CA PHE A 329 -5.45 -8.37 -5.34
C PHE A 329 -5.45 -6.85 -5.25
N THR A 330 -6.57 -6.23 -4.85
CA THR A 330 -6.67 -4.75 -4.81
C THR A 330 -5.84 -4.11 -3.70
N LEU A 331 -5.42 -4.89 -2.69
CA LEU A 331 -4.52 -4.42 -1.64
C LEU A 331 -3.16 -5.10 -1.67
N LEU A 332 -2.86 -5.92 -2.69
CA LEU A 332 -1.61 -6.68 -2.81
C LEU A 332 -1.25 -7.41 -1.49
N LEU A 333 -2.25 -8.02 -0.85
CA LEU A 333 -2.19 -8.67 0.47
C LEU A 333 -1.82 -7.79 1.68
N ALA A 334 -1.67 -6.46 1.52
CA ALA A 334 -1.33 -5.55 2.62
C ALA A 334 -2.36 -5.57 3.76
N GLY A 335 -3.62 -5.92 3.47
CA GLY A 335 -4.67 -6.04 4.47
C GLY A 335 -4.86 -7.45 5.05
N GLU A 336 -4.17 -8.48 4.56
CA GLU A 336 -4.34 -9.87 5.04
C GLU A 336 -3.40 -10.22 6.20
N PHE A 337 -2.28 -9.51 6.30
CA PHE A 337 -1.23 -9.77 7.27
C PHE A 337 -0.99 -8.55 8.15
N GLU A 338 -0.49 -8.76 9.37
CA GLU A 338 -0.02 -7.65 10.19
C GLU A 338 1.17 -6.96 9.53
N LEU A 339 1.42 -5.69 9.84
CA LEU A 339 2.36 -4.84 9.09
C LEU A 339 3.76 -5.47 8.89
N PRO A 340 4.43 -6.07 9.89
CA PRO A 340 5.74 -6.70 9.68
C PRO A 340 5.68 -7.88 8.68
N ASP A 341 4.63 -8.69 8.78
CA ASP A 341 4.39 -9.84 7.92
C ASP A 341 4.00 -9.40 6.50
N ALA A 342 3.18 -8.35 6.38
CA ALA A 342 2.84 -7.73 5.10
C ALA A 342 4.09 -7.17 4.40
N VAL A 343 5.00 -6.52 5.14
CA VAL A 343 6.28 -6.03 4.60
C VAL A 343 7.11 -7.21 4.08
N ARG A 344 7.15 -8.32 4.83
CA ARG A 344 7.84 -9.54 4.40
C ARG A 344 7.23 -10.16 3.16
N VAL A 345 5.90 -10.22 3.04
CA VAL A 345 5.21 -10.66 1.82
C VAL A 345 5.58 -9.76 0.64
N TRP A 346 5.64 -8.45 0.86
CA TRP A 346 6.00 -7.47 -0.16
C TRP A 346 7.44 -7.61 -0.66
N ASP A 347 8.40 -8.06 0.17
CA ASP A 347 9.75 -8.39 -0.31
C ASP A 347 9.72 -9.42 -1.45
N THR A 348 8.81 -10.39 -1.38
CA THR A 348 8.62 -11.44 -2.40
C THR A 348 7.75 -10.96 -3.57
N VAL A 349 6.66 -10.23 -3.28
CA VAL A 349 5.75 -9.72 -4.32
C VAL A 349 6.46 -8.70 -5.22
N LEU A 350 7.18 -7.74 -4.64
CA LEU A 350 7.96 -6.75 -5.38
C LEU A 350 9.19 -7.33 -6.06
N GLY A 351 9.68 -8.51 -5.61
CA GLY A 351 10.69 -9.26 -6.35
C GLY A 351 10.24 -9.62 -7.77
N GLY A 352 8.94 -9.58 -8.03
CA GLY A 352 8.36 -9.57 -9.35
C GLY A 352 8.51 -8.18 -9.98
N ARG A 353 9.55 -8.00 -10.79
CA ARG A 353 9.99 -6.70 -11.29
C ARG A 353 8.89 -6.06 -12.13
N VAL A 354 8.67 -4.74 -12.00
CA VAL A 354 7.64 -3.99 -12.75
C VAL A 354 7.68 -4.25 -14.27
N ASN A 355 8.87 -4.41 -14.85
CA ASN A 355 9.07 -4.71 -16.29
C ASN A 355 9.65 -6.12 -16.55
N GLY A 356 9.49 -7.05 -15.61
CA GLY A 356 10.03 -8.41 -15.71
C GLY A 356 9.03 -9.42 -16.30
N PRO A 357 9.52 -10.57 -16.82
CA PRO A 357 8.65 -11.68 -17.23
C PRO A 357 7.92 -12.34 -16.05
N ASP A 358 8.44 -12.16 -14.83
CA ASP A 358 7.77 -12.47 -13.57
C ASP A 358 7.40 -11.14 -12.90
N GLY A 359 6.27 -10.55 -13.27
CA GLY A 359 5.83 -9.25 -12.75
C GLY A 359 5.29 -9.31 -11.32
N VAL A 360 4.96 -8.14 -10.75
CA VAL A 360 4.37 -8.00 -9.41
C VAL A 360 3.14 -8.91 -9.27
N MET A 361 2.26 -8.88 -10.28
CA MET A 361 1.05 -9.69 -10.29
C MET A 361 1.31 -11.19 -10.40
N ASP A 362 2.38 -11.61 -11.09
CA ASP A 362 2.72 -13.03 -11.21
C ASP A 362 3.19 -13.59 -9.87
N ARG A 363 4.00 -12.83 -9.13
CA ARG A 363 4.40 -13.18 -7.76
C ARG A 363 3.21 -13.20 -6.81
N LEU A 364 2.36 -12.18 -6.89
CA LEU A 364 1.14 -12.11 -6.08
C LEU A 364 0.24 -13.32 -6.33
N GLN A 365 0.02 -13.70 -7.59
CA GLN A 365 -0.73 -14.90 -7.96
C GLN A 365 -0.15 -16.16 -7.31
N ALA A 366 1.18 -16.33 -7.35
CA ALA A 366 1.84 -17.48 -6.74
C ALA A 366 1.62 -17.52 -5.22
N VAL A 367 1.74 -16.37 -4.54
CA VAL A 367 1.48 -16.26 -3.09
C VAL A 367 0.02 -16.61 -2.76
N CYS A 368 -0.95 -16.04 -3.49
CA CYS A 368 -2.38 -16.32 -3.30
C CYS A 368 -2.71 -17.80 -3.50
N VAL A 369 -2.13 -18.46 -4.51
CA VAL A 369 -2.30 -19.92 -4.71
C VAL A 369 -1.74 -20.69 -3.51
N THR A 370 -0.57 -20.32 -3.00
CA THR A 370 0.00 -20.98 -1.81
C THR A 370 -0.79 -20.74 -0.54
N MET A 371 -1.40 -19.57 -0.37
CA MET A 371 -2.29 -19.30 0.75
C MET A 371 -3.44 -20.32 0.82
N ILE A 372 -4.01 -20.72 -0.32
CA ILE A 372 -5.07 -21.75 -0.37
C ILE A 372 -4.54 -23.12 0.04
N GLY A 373 -3.36 -23.51 -0.44
CA GLY A 373 -2.75 -24.78 -0.06
C GLY A 373 -2.39 -24.85 1.43
N PHE A 374 -1.98 -23.71 2.02
CA PHE A 374 -1.59 -23.66 3.43
C PHE A 374 -2.76 -23.90 4.39
N VAL A 375 -3.98 -23.66 3.95
CA VAL A 375 -5.22 -23.90 4.71
C VAL A 375 -6.01 -25.10 4.16
N GLU A 376 -5.41 -25.94 3.32
CA GLU A 376 -6.11 -27.03 2.61
C GLU A 376 -6.85 -27.96 3.57
N ASP A 377 -6.18 -28.44 4.63
CA ASP A 377 -6.78 -29.39 5.58
C ASP A 377 -8.02 -28.84 6.26
N ASP A 378 -7.99 -27.57 6.68
CA ASP A 378 -9.14 -26.89 7.31
C ASP A 378 -10.21 -26.52 6.28
N LEU A 379 -9.80 -26.05 5.10
CA LEU A 379 -10.70 -25.65 4.01
C LEU A 379 -11.59 -26.81 3.58
N LEU A 380 -11.04 -28.01 3.41
CA LEU A 380 -11.77 -29.19 2.95
C LEU A 380 -12.84 -29.69 3.94
N GLN A 381 -12.74 -29.27 5.20
CA GLN A 381 -13.71 -29.59 6.26
C GLN A 381 -14.80 -28.53 6.41
N CYS A 382 -14.63 -27.35 5.80
CA CYS A 382 -15.55 -26.23 5.95
C CYS A 382 -16.81 -26.36 5.09
N GLY A 383 -17.91 -25.74 5.54
CA GLY A 383 -19.06 -25.47 4.69
C GLY A 383 -18.90 -24.16 3.91
N TYR A 384 -19.99 -23.72 3.26
CA TYR A 384 -20.00 -22.49 2.47
C TYR A 384 -19.63 -21.24 3.29
N SER A 385 -20.27 -21.05 4.45
CA SER A 385 -20.10 -19.86 5.27
C SER A 385 -18.76 -19.84 6.00
N GLU A 386 -18.31 -20.99 6.49
CA GLU A 386 -17.02 -21.16 7.16
C GLU A 386 -15.87 -20.88 6.18
N THR A 387 -15.97 -21.40 4.95
CA THR A 387 -14.96 -21.18 3.90
C THR A 387 -14.79 -19.70 3.57
N ILE A 388 -15.88 -18.97 3.31
CA ILE A 388 -15.80 -17.54 2.99
C ILE A 388 -15.22 -16.77 4.18
N THR A 389 -15.66 -17.09 5.40
CA THR A 389 -15.18 -16.41 6.61
C THR A 389 -13.68 -16.63 6.81
N MET A 390 -13.20 -17.87 6.65
CA MET A 390 -11.80 -18.22 6.78
C MET A 390 -10.94 -17.54 5.72
N LEU A 391 -11.38 -17.50 4.45
CA LEU A 391 -10.58 -16.87 3.40
C LEU A 391 -10.62 -15.33 3.45
N GLN A 392 -11.70 -14.72 3.93
CA GLN A 392 -11.78 -13.27 4.15
C GLN A 392 -11.05 -12.81 5.43
N LYS A 393 -10.89 -13.70 6.41
CA LYS A 393 -10.13 -13.51 7.65
C LYS A 393 -9.07 -14.60 7.74
N TYR A 394 -8.09 -14.49 6.87
CA TYR A 394 -7.06 -15.50 6.72
C TYR A 394 -6.39 -15.82 8.07
N PRO A 395 -6.19 -17.11 8.41
CA PRO A 395 -5.61 -17.49 9.70
C PRO A 395 -4.17 -16.99 9.84
N VAL A 396 -3.72 -16.86 11.09
CA VAL A 396 -2.32 -16.51 11.39
C VAL A 396 -1.42 -17.67 10.98
N VAL A 397 -0.41 -17.38 10.17
CA VAL A 397 0.52 -18.36 9.60
C VAL A 397 1.96 -17.86 9.71
N ASP A 398 2.93 -18.78 9.66
CA ASP A 398 4.33 -18.41 9.43
C ASP A 398 4.51 -17.99 7.96
N VAL A 399 4.62 -16.69 7.75
CA VAL A 399 4.80 -16.10 6.41
C VAL A 399 6.04 -16.62 5.70
N ASN A 400 7.14 -16.92 6.40
CA ASN A 400 8.33 -17.43 5.73
C ASN A 400 8.12 -18.85 5.23
N HIS A 401 7.40 -19.68 5.99
CA HIS A 401 7.03 -21.01 5.56
C HIS A 401 6.07 -20.95 4.36
N LEU A 402 5.05 -20.08 4.42
CA LEU A 402 4.11 -19.86 3.32
C LEU A 402 4.83 -19.45 2.02
N LEU A 403 5.70 -18.44 2.09
CA LEU A 403 6.42 -17.92 0.93
C LEU A 403 7.43 -18.92 0.38
N GLY A 404 7.96 -19.84 1.19
CA GLY A 404 8.82 -20.93 0.74
C GLY A 404 8.18 -21.83 -0.33
N PHE A 405 6.86 -21.98 -0.31
CA PHE A 405 6.11 -22.74 -1.32
C PHE A 405 5.76 -21.93 -2.57
N ALA A 406 5.78 -20.59 -2.49
CA ALA A 406 5.37 -19.68 -3.55
C ALA A 406 6.47 -19.44 -4.59
N VAL A 407 7.73 -19.65 -4.19
CA VAL A 407 8.89 -19.51 -5.08
C VAL A 407 8.98 -20.72 -6.02
N PRO A 408 9.11 -20.52 -7.35
CA PRO A 408 9.27 -21.62 -8.31
C PRO A 408 10.42 -22.56 -7.93
N LYS A 409 10.20 -23.89 -8.06
CA LYS A 409 11.15 -24.94 -7.66
C LYS A 409 12.53 -24.85 -8.34
N GLU A 410 12.60 -24.22 -9.50
CA GLU A 410 13.84 -23.99 -10.27
C GLU A 410 14.83 -23.09 -9.50
N VAL A 411 14.32 -22.15 -8.68
CA VAL A 411 15.13 -21.23 -7.88
C VAL A 411 15.63 -21.90 -6.59
N THR A 412 14.87 -22.85 -6.03
CA THR A 412 15.26 -23.62 -4.84
C THR A 412 16.29 -24.71 -5.16
N ALA A 413 16.25 -25.29 -6.36
CA ALA A 413 17.22 -26.32 -6.78
C ALA A 413 18.65 -25.80 -6.99
N ALA A 414 18.81 -24.55 -7.46
CA ALA A 414 20.12 -23.96 -7.72
C ALA A 414 21.00 -23.78 -6.47
N ASN A 415 20.40 -23.67 -5.28
CA ASN A 415 21.14 -23.52 -4.01
C ASN A 415 21.45 -24.86 -3.32
N ASN A 416 20.74 -25.95 -3.63
CA ASN A 416 21.06 -27.29 -3.11
C ASN A 416 22.29 -27.91 -3.79
N VAL A 417 22.76 -27.32 -4.88
CA VAL A 417 24.02 -27.71 -5.56
C VAL A 417 25.23 -27.05 -4.89
N VAL A 418 25.06 -25.85 -4.31
CA VAL A 418 26.16 -25.13 -3.63
C VAL A 418 26.38 -25.65 -2.20
N SER A 419 25.34 -26.17 -1.53
CA SER A 419 25.47 -26.76 -0.19
C SER A 419 26.03 -28.20 -0.17
N ASN A 420 26.18 -28.84 -1.33
CA ASN A 420 26.67 -30.22 -1.45
C ASN A 420 28.08 -30.35 -2.04
N SER A 421 28.79 -29.25 -2.32
CA SER A 421 30.16 -29.31 -2.88
C SER A 421 31.30 -29.09 -1.87
N GLU A 422 31.02 -28.95 -0.57
CA GLU A 422 32.05 -28.90 0.46
C GLU A 422 31.92 -30.06 1.46
N GLY A 423 32.28 -31.26 1.01
CA GLY A 423 32.65 -32.34 1.91
C GLY A 423 34.11 -32.15 2.37
N PRO A 424 34.42 -32.24 3.68
CA PRO A 424 35.78 -32.02 4.15
C PRO A 424 36.68 -33.17 3.68
N ALA A 425 37.83 -32.80 3.11
CA ALA A 425 38.93 -33.72 2.86
C ALA A 425 39.31 -34.42 4.18
N SER A 426 39.18 -35.75 4.21
CA SER A 426 39.62 -36.57 5.34
C SER A 426 41.16 -36.59 5.41
N PRO A 427 41.78 -36.37 6.57
CA PRO A 427 43.18 -36.68 6.77
C PRO A 427 43.34 -38.18 7.05
N GLY A 428 44.36 -38.78 6.43
CA GLY A 428 44.69 -40.19 6.62
C GLY A 428 45.04 -40.55 8.07
N GLY A 429 44.67 -41.77 8.44
CA GLY A 429 45.03 -42.42 9.70
C GLY A 429 44.83 -43.92 9.56
N VAL A 430 45.89 -44.66 9.84
CA VAL A 430 46.10 -46.10 9.66
C VAL A 430 45.63 -46.87 10.91
N GLU A 431 45.40 -48.19 10.76
CA GLU A 431 45.08 -49.23 11.78
C GLU A 431 43.64 -49.23 12.35
N GLY A 432 42.95 -50.34 12.55
CA GLY A 432 43.26 -51.77 12.48
C GLY A 432 41.98 -52.58 12.73
N ALA A 433 42.05 -53.87 12.41
CA ALA A 433 40.98 -54.88 12.39
C ALA A 433 40.02 -54.87 13.60
N TYR A 434 38.74 -55.23 13.38
CA TYR A 434 38.07 -56.34 14.08
C TYR A 434 36.78 -56.79 13.34
N ARG A 435 36.59 -58.11 13.34
CA ARG A 435 35.56 -58.89 12.63
C ARG A 435 34.22 -58.92 13.39
N GLY A 436 33.13 -59.08 12.61
CA GLY A 436 31.99 -59.99 12.86
C GLY A 436 31.07 -59.70 14.05
N PHE A 437 29.79 -59.41 13.78
CA PHE A 437 28.70 -60.40 13.66
C PHE A 437 27.49 -59.78 12.97
#